data_AF-A0A0S7XGN5-F1
#
_entry.id   AF-A0A0S7XGN5-F1
#
_cell.length_a   1.000
_cell.length_b   1.000
_cell.length_c   1.000
_cell.angle_alpha   90.00
_cell.angle_beta   90.00
_cell.angle_gamma   90.00
#
_symmetry.space_group_name_H-M   'P 1'
#
loop_
_entity.id
_entity.type
_entity.pdbx_description
1 polymer ?
#
loop_
_entity_poly.entity_id
_entity_poly.type
_entity_poly.pdbx_seq_one_letter_code
_entity_poly.pdbx_strand_id
1 'polypeptide(L)'
;KALFTWRRKTIKSSLLRALPHLRAAEKGKAEALRLLKSADIDPKLRPEDLSLDQFIRLSNLLTQACLPPGGQAGFILKDSP
;
A
#
# COMPACT_ATOMS: atom_id res chain seq x y z
N LYS A 1 9.31 1.61 -2.63
CA LYS A 1 10.34 0.55 -2.78
C LYS A 1 9.73 -0.85 -2.90
N ALA A 2 9.02 -1.38 -1.89
CA ALA A 2 8.52 -2.77 -1.88
C ALA A 2 7.64 -3.16 -3.09
N LEU A 3 6.77 -2.27 -3.58
CA LEU A 3 5.92 -2.55 -4.75
C LEU A 3 6.74 -2.79 -6.04
N PHE A 4 7.88 -2.11 -6.19
CA PHE A 4 8.72 -2.16 -7.39
C PHE A 4 9.77 -3.28 -7.36
N THR A 5 9.90 -3.99 -6.23
CA THR A 5 10.79 -5.17 -6.13
C THR A 5 10.34 -6.29 -7.07
N TRP A 6 9.03 -6.43 -7.30
CA TRP A 6 8.45 -7.45 -8.16
C TRP A 6 7.76 -6.85 -9.38
N ARG A 7 8.54 -6.21 -10.28
CA ARG A 7 8.01 -5.49 -11.47
C ARG A 7 7.12 -6.34 -12.38
N ARG A 8 7.38 -7.64 -12.48
CA ARG A 8 6.59 -8.59 -13.29
C ARG A 8 5.30 -9.06 -12.62
N LYS A 9 5.01 -8.62 -11.39
CA LYS A 9 3.80 -8.98 -10.64
C LYS A 9 2.81 -7.83 -10.66
N THR A 10 1.53 -8.13 -10.50
CA THR A 10 0.52 -7.08 -10.37
C THR A 10 0.67 -6.36 -9.04
N ILE A 11 0.20 -5.11 -8.96
CA ILE A 11 0.22 -4.30 -7.74
C ILE A 11 -0.43 -5.05 -6.58
N LYS A 12 -1.56 -5.73 -6.80
CA LYS A 12 -2.20 -6.57 -5.77
C LYS A 12 -1.24 -7.63 -5.22
N SER A 13 -0.54 -8.37 -6.10
CA SER A 13 0.39 -9.40 -5.66
C SER A 13 1.60 -8.81 -4.94
N SER A 14 2.11 -7.69 -5.42
CA SER A 14 3.23 -6.98 -4.78
C SER A 14 2.83 -6.43 -3.40
N LEU A 15 1.62 -5.91 -3.25
CA LEU A 15 1.10 -5.38 -1.99
C LEU A 15 0.93 -6.48 -0.93
N LEU A 16 0.32 -7.61 -1.31
CA LEU A 16 0.16 -8.77 -0.41
C LEU A 16 1.50 -9.39 0.02
N ARG A 17 2.56 -9.23 -0.79
CA ARG A 17 3.91 -9.68 -0.44
C ARG A 17 4.64 -8.67 0.43
N ALA A 18 4.45 -7.38 0.17
CA ALA A 18 5.04 -6.30 0.94
C ALA A 18 4.43 -6.15 2.34
N LEU A 19 3.15 -6.52 2.50
CA LEU A 19 2.38 -6.35 3.72
C LEU A 19 1.86 -7.71 4.21
N PRO A 20 2.65 -8.45 5.03
CA PRO A 20 2.29 -9.80 5.47
C PRO A 20 0.96 -9.89 6.22
N HIS A 21 0.57 -8.83 6.94
CA HIS A 21 -0.71 -8.74 7.64
C HIS A 21 -1.92 -8.77 6.68
N LEU A 22 -1.76 -8.33 5.43
CA LEU A 22 -2.79 -8.46 4.38
C LEU A 22 -2.81 -9.85 3.74
N ARG A 23 -1.75 -10.65 3.91
CA ARG A 23 -1.62 -11.99 3.31
C ARG A 23 -2.30 -13.09 4.12
N ALA A 24 -2.33 -12.96 5.43
CA ALA A 24 -2.65 -14.04 6.36
C ALA A 24 -4.14 -14.40 6.46
N ALA A 25 -5.06 -13.56 5.95
CA ALA A 25 -6.50 -13.79 6.05
C ALA A 25 -7.24 -13.34 4.80
N GLU A 26 -8.40 -13.94 4.49
CA GLU A 26 -9.32 -13.46 3.45
C GLU A 26 -9.69 -11.99 3.64
N LYS A 27 -9.80 -11.55 4.91
CA LYS A 27 -9.97 -10.14 5.28
C LYS A 27 -8.84 -9.26 4.77
N GLY A 28 -7.60 -9.75 4.76
CA GLY A 28 -6.44 -8.99 4.26
C GLY A 28 -6.43 -8.84 2.74
N LYS A 29 -6.90 -9.85 1.99
CA LYS A 29 -7.11 -9.73 0.54
C LYS A 29 -8.23 -8.74 0.21
N ALA A 30 -9.34 -8.80 0.94
CA ALA A 30 -10.44 -7.85 0.78
C ALA A 30 -9.99 -6.42 1.09
N GLU A 31 -9.18 -6.25 2.14
CA GLU A 31 -8.62 -4.96 2.51
C GLU A 31 -7.64 -4.43 1.46
N ALA A 32 -6.76 -5.27 0.91
CA ALA A 32 -5.89 -4.90 -0.20
C ALA A 32 -6.69 -4.41 -1.42
N LEU A 33 -7.79 -5.09 -1.76
CA LEU A 33 -8.67 -4.67 -2.86
C LEU A 33 -9.41 -3.36 -2.55
N ARG A 34 -9.84 -3.17 -1.30
CA ARG A 34 -10.49 -1.94 -0.83
C ARG A 34 -9.53 -0.74 -0.96
N LEU A 35 -8.29 -0.89 -0.50
CA LEU A 35 -7.26 0.15 -0.58
C LEU A 35 -6.94 0.53 -2.02
N LEU A 36 -6.78 -0.46 -2.92
CA LEU A 36 -6.52 -0.21 -4.34
C LEU A 36 -7.71 0.48 -5.02
N LYS A 37 -8.94 0.07 -4.70
CA LYS A 37 -10.16 0.73 -5.18
C LYS A 37 -10.24 2.19 -4.69
N SER A 38 -9.96 2.44 -3.42
CA SER A 38 -9.95 3.80 -2.85
C SER A 38 -8.84 4.69 -3.43
N ALA A 39 -7.75 4.09 -3.91
CA ALA A 39 -6.67 4.79 -4.59
C ALA A 39 -6.89 4.96 -6.11
N ASP A 40 -8.01 4.47 -6.64
CA ASP A 40 -8.31 4.42 -8.08
C ASP A 40 -7.25 3.66 -8.89
N ILE A 41 -6.87 2.48 -8.40
CA ILE A 41 -5.85 1.60 -9.01
C ILE A 41 -6.49 0.28 -9.41
N ASP A 42 -6.35 -0.11 -10.68
CA ASP A 42 -6.68 -1.47 -11.10
C ASP A 42 -5.71 -2.48 -10.44
N PRO A 43 -6.19 -3.45 -9.65
CA PRO A 43 -5.35 -4.45 -8.97
C PRO A 43 -4.52 -5.35 -9.91
N LYS A 44 -4.82 -5.36 -11.21
CA LYS A 44 -4.09 -6.10 -12.24
C LYS A 44 -2.96 -5.30 -12.88
N LEU A 45 -2.92 -3.97 -12.70
CA LEU A 45 -1.82 -3.13 -13.18
C LEU A 45 -0.48 -3.59 -12.63
N ARG A 46 0.58 -3.35 -13.39
CA ARG A 46 1.94 -3.55 -12.89
C ARG A 46 2.39 -2.32 -12.13
N PRO A 47 3.31 -2.46 -11.16
CA PRO A 47 3.87 -1.32 -10.42
C PRO A 47 4.47 -0.24 -11.31
N GLU A 48 5.03 -0.61 -12.48
CA GLU A 48 5.62 0.31 -13.45
C GLU A 48 4.60 1.20 -14.16
N ASP A 49 3.35 0.77 -14.24
CA ASP A 49 2.25 1.53 -14.87
C ASP A 49 1.54 2.46 -13.86
N LEU A 50 1.98 2.47 -12.61
CA LEU A 50 1.38 3.27 -11.54
C LEU A 50 1.76 4.74 -11.72
N SER A 51 0.75 5.62 -11.81
CA SER A 51 1.01 7.06 -11.83
C SER A 51 1.52 7.55 -10.47
N LEU A 52 2.20 8.70 -10.47
CA LEU A 52 2.66 9.34 -9.24
C LEU A 52 1.48 9.66 -8.30
N ASP A 53 0.37 10.17 -8.84
CA ASP A 53 -0.84 10.49 -8.08
C ASP A 53 -1.45 9.24 -7.43
N GLN A 54 -1.55 8.14 -8.19
CA GLN A 54 -2.04 6.87 -7.65
C GLN A 54 -1.11 6.35 -6.54
N PHE A 55 0.20 6.49 -6.71
CA PHE A 55 1.16 6.12 -5.68
C PHE A 55 0.98 6.94 -4.39
N ILE A 56 0.83 8.26 -4.51
CA ILE A 56 0.62 9.16 -3.35
C ILE A 56 -0.68 8.80 -2.62
N ARG A 57 -1.79 8.59 -3.36
CA ARG A 57 -3.08 8.19 -2.77
C ARG A 57 -2.98 6.86 -2.03
N LEU A 58 -2.37 5.85 -2.65
CA LEU A 58 -2.18 4.54 -2.03
C LEU A 58 -1.29 4.63 -0.79
N SER A 59 -0.21 5.42 -0.84
CA SER A 59 0.69 5.64 0.30
C SER A 59 -0.07 6.25 1.48
N ASN A 60 -0.86 7.30 1.24
CA ASN A 60 -1.65 7.96 2.29
C ASN A 60 -2.67 7.01 2.93
N LEU A 61 -3.38 6.23 2.11
CA LEU A 61 -4.35 5.24 2.59
C LEU A 61 -3.68 4.13 3.42
N LEU A 62 -2.49 3.67 3.01
CA LEU A 62 -1.72 2.69 3.77
C LEU A 62 -1.24 3.25 5.11
N THR A 63 -0.79 4.51 5.15
CA THR A 63 -0.42 5.17 6.41
C THR A 63 -1.63 5.25 7.33
N GLN A 64 -2.80 5.68 6.84
CA GLN A 64 -4.03 5.75 7.63
C GLN A 64 -4.49 4.38 8.15
N ALA A 65 -4.36 3.32 7.34
CA ALA A 65 -4.72 1.95 7.74
C ALA A 65 -3.75 1.33 8.76
N CYS A 66 -2.49 1.77 8.78
CA CYS A 66 -1.49 1.34 9.76
C CYS A 66 -1.45 2.20 11.03
N LEU A 67 -2.09 3.37 11.04
CA LEU A 67 -2.19 4.21 12.23
C LEU A 67 -3.28 3.63 13.16
N PRO A 68 -3.00 3.45 14.47
CA PRO A 68 -4.06 3.14 15.43
C PRO A 68 -5.09 4.28 15.44
N PRO A 69 -6.38 4.00 15.72
CA PRO A 69 -7.42 5.03 15.80
C PRO A 69 -7.04 6.06 16.88
N GLY A 70 -6.51 7.21 16.47
CA GLY A 70 -6.00 8.27 17.34
C GLY A 70 -4.56 8.74 17.04
N GLY A 71 -3.79 8.02 16.22
CA GLY A 71 -2.46 8.46 15.80
C GLY A 71 -2.54 9.47 14.66
N GLN A 72 -2.31 10.75 14.94
CA GLN A 72 -2.00 11.71 13.87
C GLN A 72 -0.77 11.22 13.10
N ALA A 73 -0.72 11.50 11.79
CA ALA A 73 0.40 11.21 10.91
C ALA A 73 1.63 12.08 11.27
N GLY A 74 2.21 11.83 12.45
CA GLY A 74 3.50 12.36 12.84
C GLY A 74 4.58 11.49 12.24
N PHE A 75 5.01 11.79 11.01
CA PHE A 75 6.37 11.45 10.60
C PHE A 75 7.31 12.23 11.53
N ILE A 76 7.67 11.65 12.67
CA ILE A 76 8.83 12.12 13.42
C ILE A 76 10.03 11.74 12.56
N LEU A 77 10.48 12.69 11.75
CA LEU A 77 11.87 12.74 11.32
C LEU A 77 12.68 12.79 12.61
N LYS A 78 13.07 11.62 13.11
CA LYS A 78 14.12 11.54 14.13
C LYS A 78 15.39 11.96 13.41
N ASP A 79 15.77 13.22 13.61
CA ASP A 79 17.13 13.69 13.39
C ASP A 79 18.10 12.64 13.93
N SER A 80 18.96 12.16 13.03
CA SER A 80 20.03 11.25 13.36
C SER A 80 21.07 11.99 14.22
N PRO A 81 21.71 11.32 15.19
CA PRO A 81 22.89 11.86 15.85
C PRO A 81 24.06 12.00 14.87
#